data_AF-A0A382I866-F1
#
_entry.id   AF-A0A382I866-F1
#
_cell.length_a   1.000
_cell.length_b   1.000
_cell.length_c   1.000
_cell.angle_alpha   90.00
_cell.angle_beta   90.00
_cell.angle_gamma   90.00
#
_symmetry.space_group_name_H-M   'P 1'
#
loop_
_entity.id
_entity.type
_entity.pdbx_description
1 polymer ?
#
loop_
_entity_poly.entity_id
_entity_poly.type
_entity_poly.pdbx_seq_one_letter_code
_entity_poly.pdbx_strand_id
1 'polypeptide(L)'
;IPKGTTYTHGQVVLDRIFWVKGTSGSCSTGGTAGTTSAWGVGTTGTAALQKIWASNGTGMSTSMNSSSNKDETETGDSTDGELDNGDQYMKFRWALASPYTYDGFRVPKMTISFDLSAALTFNGTCGGTAGPASGHGIYMSAPVLTNTIE
;
A
#
# COMPACT_ATOMS: atom_id res chain seq x y z
N ILE A 1 1.84 -25.19 -2.08
CA ILE A 1 2.58 -24.99 -3.34
C ILE A 1 2.70 -26.33 -4.06
N PRO A 2 2.01 -26.54 -5.20
CA PRO A 2 2.14 -27.79 -5.97
C PRO A 2 3.55 -28.00 -6.53
N LYS A 3 4.03 -29.26 -6.46
CA LYS A 3 5.31 -29.70 -7.01
C LYS A 3 5.29 -29.64 -8.54
N GLY A 4 6.37 -29.17 -9.15
CA GLY A 4 6.54 -29.07 -10.60
C GLY A 4 5.89 -27.83 -11.23
N THR A 5 5.13 -27.05 -10.45
CA THR A 5 4.59 -25.78 -10.91
C THR A 5 5.68 -24.73 -10.99
N THR A 6 5.70 -24.00 -12.11
CA THR A 6 6.57 -22.84 -12.32
C THR A 6 5.80 -21.56 -12.01
N TYR A 7 6.31 -20.79 -11.08
CA TYR A 7 5.78 -19.50 -10.66
C TYR A 7 6.58 -18.40 -11.34
N THR A 8 5.88 -17.45 -11.93
CA THR A 8 6.47 -16.31 -12.65
C THR A 8 6.14 -14.98 -12.00
N HIS A 9 5.19 -14.97 -11.06
CA HIS A 9 4.72 -13.77 -10.35
C HIS A 9 4.63 -14.02 -8.86
N GLY A 10 4.76 -12.95 -8.08
CA GLY A 10 4.44 -12.90 -6.67
C GLY A 10 3.24 -12.00 -6.42
N GLN A 11 2.52 -12.28 -5.34
CA GLN A 11 1.44 -11.44 -4.84
C GLN A 11 1.55 -11.30 -3.32
N VAL A 12 1.20 -10.12 -2.82
CA VAL A 12 0.87 -9.91 -1.41
C VAL A 12 -0.50 -9.25 -1.30
N VAL A 13 -1.18 -9.53 -0.20
CA VAL A 13 -2.42 -8.88 0.20
C VAL A 13 -2.17 -8.22 1.54
N LEU A 14 -2.37 -6.90 1.61
CA LEU A 14 -2.10 -6.09 2.79
C LEU A 14 -3.35 -5.29 3.18
N ASP A 15 -3.45 -4.95 4.46
CA ASP A 15 -4.41 -3.93 4.90
C ASP A 15 -4.11 -2.60 4.19
N ARG A 16 -5.15 -1.82 3.88
CA ARG A 16 -4.97 -0.45 3.35
C ARG A 16 -4.47 0.58 4.37
N ILE A 17 -4.05 0.10 5.52
CA ILE A 17 -3.79 0.87 6.72
C ILE A 17 -2.30 0.76 7.08
N PHE A 18 -1.69 1.92 7.34
CA PHE A 18 -0.31 2.04 7.75
C PHE A 18 -0.25 2.88 9.02
N TRP A 19 0.54 2.43 9.98
CA TRP A 19 0.81 3.17 11.20
C TRP A 19 2.15 3.86 11.06
N VAL A 20 2.12 5.19 11.00
CA VAL A 20 3.28 5.96 10.62
C VAL A 20 3.56 7.06 11.63
N LYS A 21 4.83 7.28 11.92
CA LYS A 21 5.32 8.38 12.75
C LYS A 21 6.39 9.14 11.97
N GLY A 22 6.17 10.43 11.73
CA GLY A 22 7.13 11.24 10.99
C GLY A 22 6.77 12.73 10.94
N THR A 23 7.71 13.51 10.45
CA THR A 23 7.58 14.97 10.28
C THR A 23 8.11 15.34 8.89
N SER A 24 7.39 16.21 8.20
CA SER A 24 7.79 16.85 6.95
C SER A 24 7.52 18.35 7.04
N GLY A 25 8.57 19.16 6.92
CA GLY A 25 8.48 20.60 7.18
C GLY A 25 7.95 20.90 8.58
N SER A 26 6.89 21.71 8.67
CA SER A 26 6.21 22.03 9.93
C SER A 26 5.12 21.02 10.33
N CYS A 27 4.84 20.03 9.48
CA CYS A 27 3.76 19.07 9.70
C CYS A 27 4.29 17.74 10.22
N SER A 28 3.59 17.21 11.20
CA SER A 28 3.90 15.97 11.89
C SER A 28 2.68 15.05 11.87
N THR A 29 2.93 13.75 11.88
CA THR A 29 1.89 12.76 12.15
C THR A 29 1.37 12.93 13.59
N GLY A 30 0.15 12.46 13.86
CA GLY A 30 -0.53 12.57 15.15
C GLY A 30 -1.81 13.41 15.12
N GLY A 31 -2.26 13.79 13.93
CA GLY A 31 -3.56 14.44 13.71
C GLY A 31 -4.67 13.45 13.39
N THR A 32 -5.64 13.88 12.59
CA THR A 32 -6.83 13.08 12.23
C THR A 32 -6.47 11.89 11.35
N ALA A 33 -6.94 10.70 11.72
CA ALA A 33 -6.72 9.48 10.93
C ALA A 33 -7.40 9.57 9.55
N GLY A 34 -6.80 8.90 8.56
CA GLY A 34 -7.44 8.72 7.25
C GLY A 34 -8.58 7.70 7.29
N THR A 35 -9.32 7.62 6.19
CA THR A 35 -10.38 6.63 5.92
C THR A 35 -10.19 6.03 4.53
N THR A 36 -11.05 5.09 4.13
CA THR A 36 -11.12 4.60 2.75
C THR A 36 -11.35 5.71 1.72
N SER A 37 -12.07 6.78 2.11
CA SER A 37 -12.46 7.89 1.22
C SER A 37 -11.69 9.20 1.43
N ALA A 38 -10.88 9.31 2.48
CA ALA A 38 -10.24 10.56 2.86
C ALA A 38 -8.81 10.35 3.36
N TRP A 39 -7.94 11.32 3.03
CA TRP A 39 -6.56 11.35 3.51
C TRP A 39 -6.49 11.59 5.02
N GLY A 40 -5.43 11.11 5.65
CA GLY A 40 -5.12 11.53 7.02
C GLY A 40 -4.70 12.99 7.03
N VAL A 41 -4.84 13.69 8.15
CA VAL A 41 -4.37 15.08 8.27
C VAL A 41 -3.34 15.16 9.38
N GLY A 42 -2.17 15.71 9.07
CA GLY A 42 -1.11 15.95 10.04
C GLY A 42 -1.45 17.11 10.99
N THR A 43 -0.68 17.22 12.06
CA THR A 43 -0.73 18.32 13.02
C THR A 43 0.61 19.05 13.06
N THR A 44 0.69 20.18 13.75
CA THR A 44 1.98 20.82 14.08
C THR A 44 2.55 20.24 15.37
N GLY A 45 3.87 20.28 15.54
CA GLY A 45 4.55 19.89 16.79
C GLY A 45 5.12 18.48 16.76
N THR A 46 5.18 17.81 17.91
CA THR A 46 5.85 16.50 18.03
C THR A 46 5.06 15.40 17.32
N ALA A 47 5.74 14.65 16.45
CA ALA A 47 5.14 13.51 15.77
C ALA A 47 4.67 12.42 16.74
N ALA A 48 3.44 11.95 16.52
CA ALA A 48 2.88 10.76 17.14
C ALA A 48 2.50 9.73 16.08
N LEU A 49 2.28 8.47 16.50
CA LEU A 49 1.84 7.42 15.59
C LEU A 49 0.44 7.78 15.05
N GLN A 50 0.27 7.74 13.73
CA GLN A 50 -1.00 8.05 13.07
C GLN A 50 -1.39 6.93 12.12
N LYS A 51 -2.69 6.64 12.08
CA LYS A 51 -3.30 5.74 11.12
C LYS A 51 -3.48 6.46 9.78
N ILE A 52 -2.72 6.05 8.77
CA ILE A 52 -2.81 6.54 7.40
C ILE A 52 -3.47 5.46 6.54
N TRP A 53 -4.42 5.87 5.71
CA TRP A 53 -5.06 5.00 4.73
C TRP A 53 -4.53 5.33 3.34
N ALA A 54 -4.32 4.30 2.52
CA ALA A 54 -4.28 4.48 1.08
C ALA A 54 -5.73 4.73 0.61
N SER A 55 -6.10 6.00 0.43
CA SER A 55 -7.46 6.39 0.05
C SER A 55 -7.87 5.86 -1.31
N ASN A 56 -9.17 5.86 -1.59
CA ASN A 56 -9.71 5.47 -2.88
C ASN A 56 -9.23 6.41 -4.01
N GLY A 57 -9.22 5.90 -5.23
CA GLY A 57 -8.79 6.64 -6.41
C GLY A 57 -8.40 5.73 -7.57
N THR A 58 -8.18 6.35 -8.73
CA THR A 58 -7.75 5.69 -9.96
C THR A 58 -6.38 6.21 -10.40
N GLY A 59 -5.78 5.57 -11.40
CA GLY A 59 -4.47 5.97 -11.94
C GLY A 59 -3.30 5.53 -11.09
N MET A 60 -3.52 4.54 -10.23
CA MET A 60 -2.44 3.84 -9.54
C MET A 60 -1.69 2.92 -10.53
N SER A 61 -0.61 2.28 -10.07
CA SER A 61 0.06 1.23 -10.86
C SER A 61 -0.90 0.08 -11.17
N THR A 62 -0.89 -0.44 -12.41
CA THR A 62 -1.68 -1.62 -12.80
C THR A 62 -1.26 -2.90 -12.07
N SER A 63 -0.12 -2.87 -11.39
CA SER A 63 0.34 -3.90 -10.46
C SER A 63 -0.33 -3.82 -9.08
N MET A 64 -1.25 -2.89 -8.88
CA MET A 64 -1.96 -2.67 -7.61
C MET A 64 -3.47 -2.50 -7.85
N ASN A 65 -4.27 -3.10 -6.98
CA ASN A 65 -5.70 -2.85 -6.88
C ASN A 65 -6.18 -3.11 -5.44
N SER A 66 -7.39 -2.66 -5.10
CA SER A 66 -8.02 -3.01 -3.82
C SER A 66 -8.90 -4.25 -3.91
N SER A 67 -9.19 -4.84 -2.75
CA SER A 67 -10.03 -6.01 -2.61
C SER A 67 -10.78 -6.03 -1.27
N SER A 68 -11.95 -6.66 -1.26
CA SER A 68 -12.67 -7.03 -0.05
C SER A 68 -12.07 -8.27 0.65
N ASN A 69 -11.18 -8.99 -0.02
CA ASN A 69 -10.65 -10.27 0.44
C ASN A 69 -9.23 -10.11 1.00
N LYS A 70 -8.95 -10.77 2.13
CA LYS A 70 -7.60 -10.83 2.74
C LYS A 70 -6.73 -11.95 2.16
N ASP A 71 -7.22 -12.62 1.13
CA ASP A 71 -6.61 -13.79 0.50
C ASP A 71 -6.48 -13.59 -1.01
N GLU A 72 -6.09 -14.65 -1.72
CA GLU A 72 -5.91 -14.63 -3.16
C GLU A 72 -7.20 -14.51 -3.99
N THR A 73 -8.39 -14.58 -3.36
CA THR A 73 -9.68 -14.55 -4.06
C THR A 73 -9.85 -13.27 -4.87
N GLU A 74 -10.05 -13.41 -6.17
CA GLU A 74 -10.19 -12.29 -7.12
C GLU A 74 -11.64 -11.79 -7.26
N THR A 75 -12.62 -12.58 -6.81
CA THR A 75 -14.04 -12.16 -6.87
C THR A 75 -14.27 -10.94 -5.98
N GLY A 76 -14.72 -9.85 -6.60
CA GLY A 76 -14.94 -8.58 -5.90
C GLY A 76 -13.70 -7.69 -5.81
N ASP A 77 -12.61 -8.06 -6.47
CA ASP A 77 -11.46 -7.18 -6.66
C ASP A 77 -11.84 -5.96 -7.51
N SER A 78 -11.28 -4.81 -7.15
CA SER A 78 -11.33 -3.60 -7.96
C SER A 78 -10.48 -3.73 -9.22
N THR A 79 -10.75 -2.87 -10.21
CA THR A 79 -9.98 -2.79 -11.45
C THR A 79 -8.48 -2.59 -11.18
N ASP A 80 -7.61 -3.12 -12.05
CA ASP A 80 -6.18 -2.84 -11.98
C ASP A 80 -5.91 -1.32 -12.03
N GLY A 81 -5.12 -0.82 -11.08
CA GLY A 81 -4.84 0.61 -10.92
C GLY A 81 -5.90 1.39 -10.12
N GLU A 82 -6.87 0.70 -9.51
CA GLU A 82 -7.95 1.30 -8.72
C GLU A 82 -7.92 0.85 -7.26
N LEU A 83 -8.16 1.82 -6.37
CA LEU A 83 -8.52 1.56 -4.98
C LEU A 83 -9.98 2.03 -4.80
N ASP A 84 -10.91 1.10 -4.58
CA ASP A 84 -12.32 1.40 -4.34
C ASP A 84 -12.59 1.77 -2.88
N ASN A 85 -13.64 2.54 -2.61
CA ASN A 85 -13.96 2.97 -1.23
C ASN A 85 -14.50 1.83 -0.34
N GLY A 86 -15.09 0.79 -0.91
CA GLY A 86 -15.64 -0.36 -0.19
C GLY A 86 -14.59 -1.37 0.28
N ASP A 87 -13.39 -1.32 -0.28
CA ASP A 87 -12.36 -2.33 -0.06
C ASP A 87 -11.46 -2.03 1.15
N GLN A 88 -11.13 -3.07 1.92
CA GLN A 88 -10.26 -2.95 3.11
C GLN A 88 -8.81 -3.34 2.84
N TYR A 89 -8.58 -4.13 1.79
CA TYR A 89 -7.28 -4.67 1.45
C TYR A 89 -6.77 -4.09 0.13
N MET A 90 -5.46 -4.14 -0.06
CA MET A 90 -4.83 -3.89 -1.34
C MET A 90 -3.93 -5.07 -1.71
N LYS A 91 -3.91 -5.39 -2.99
CA LYS A 91 -3.06 -6.41 -3.57
C LYS A 91 -1.94 -5.74 -4.34
N PHE A 92 -0.74 -6.29 -4.19
CA PHE A 92 0.39 -5.94 -5.03
C PHE A 92 0.87 -7.17 -5.77
N ARG A 93 1.09 -7.02 -7.07
CA ARG A 93 1.52 -8.10 -7.97
C ARG A 93 2.78 -7.68 -8.70
N TRP A 94 3.75 -8.57 -8.79
CA TRP A 94 5.00 -8.29 -9.50
C TRP A 94 5.51 -9.54 -10.23
N ALA A 95 6.25 -9.32 -11.31
CA ALA A 95 6.97 -10.37 -11.99
C ALA A 95 8.21 -10.75 -11.17
N LEU A 96 8.49 -12.06 -11.06
CA LEU A 96 9.70 -12.54 -10.42
C LEU A 96 10.91 -12.25 -11.33
N ALA A 97 12.03 -11.82 -10.75
CA ALA A 97 13.27 -11.57 -11.49
C ALA A 97 13.76 -12.82 -12.26
N SER A 98 13.53 -13.99 -11.67
CA SER A 98 13.69 -15.30 -12.30
C SER A 98 12.49 -16.19 -11.95
N PRO A 99 11.95 -16.97 -12.90
CA PRO A 99 10.93 -17.96 -12.59
C PRO A 99 11.40 -18.98 -11.56
N TYR A 100 10.47 -19.48 -10.75
CA TYR A 100 10.75 -20.45 -9.71
C TYR A 100 9.93 -21.73 -9.93
N THR A 101 10.58 -22.89 -10.00
CA THR A 101 9.89 -24.19 -10.08
C THR A 101 10.03 -24.93 -8.75
N TYR A 102 8.90 -25.23 -8.10
CA TYR A 102 8.94 -25.96 -6.82
C TYR A 102 9.32 -27.43 -7.04
N ASP A 103 10.49 -27.83 -6.55
CA ASP A 103 11.00 -29.21 -6.65
C ASP A 103 10.32 -30.19 -5.68
N GLY A 104 9.53 -29.68 -4.73
CA GLY A 104 8.85 -30.45 -3.70
C GLY A 104 9.64 -30.58 -2.39
N PHE A 105 10.86 -30.03 -2.32
CA PHE A 105 11.76 -30.16 -1.17
C PHE A 105 12.14 -28.80 -0.58
N ARG A 106 12.39 -27.79 -1.42
CA ARG A 106 12.84 -26.46 -0.98
C ARG A 106 11.79 -25.42 -1.29
N VAL A 107 11.08 -24.94 -0.28
CA VAL A 107 10.22 -23.75 -0.41
C VAL A 107 11.15 -22.53 -0.54
N PRO A 108 10.93 -21.64 -1.52
CA PRO A 108 11.85 -20.53 -1.74
C PRO A 108 11.73 -19.53 -0.60
N LYS A 109 12.86 -18.92 -0.23
CA LYS A 109 12.82 -17.76 0.66
C LYS A 109 12.68 -16.52 -0.20
N MET A 110 11.55 -15.84 -0.04
CA MET A 110 11.29 -14.57 -0.72
C MET A 110 11.45 -13.42 0.27
N THR A 111 12.30 -12.46 -0.06
CA THR A 111 12.39 -11.20 0.69
C THR A 111 11.69 -10.11 -0.12
N ILE A 112 10.69 -9.46 0.47
CA ILE A 112 9.99 -8.32 -0.13
C ILE A 112 10.32 -7.10 0.71
N SER A 113 10.93 -6.10 0.08
CA SER A 113 11.15 -4.80 0.71
C SER A 113 10.14 -3.80 0.19
N PHE A 114 9.42 -3.15 1.12
CA PHE A 114 8.56 -2.01 0.84
C PHE A 114 9.33 -0.76 1.20
N ASP A 115 9.83 -0.04 0.19
CA ASP A 115 10.41 1.27 0.44
C ASP A 115 9.29 2.31 0.52
N LEU A 116 9.06 2.81 1.74
CA LEU A 116 8.12 3.88 2.06
C LEU A 116 8.80 5.24 2.27
N SER A 117 10.11 5.35 2.01
CA SER A 117 10.88 6.59 2.25
C SER A 117 10.35 7.79 1.47
N ALA A 118 9.78 7.56 0.28
CA ALA A 118 9.06 8.55 -0.52
C ALA A 118 7.53 8.44 -0.43
N ALA A 119 7.01 7.44 0.30
CA ALA A 119 5.58 7.13 0.27
C ALA A 119 4.73 8.07 1.13
N LEU A 120 5.32 8.79 2.09
CA LEU A 120 4.61 9.80 2.87
C LEU A 120 4.69 11.16 2.19
N THR A 121 3.62 11.53 1.50
CA THR A 121 3.51 12.89 1.00
C THR A 121 2.58 13.71 1.89
N PHE A 122 3.11 14.81 2.41
CA PHE A 122 2.32 15.85 3.06
C PHE A 122 1.99 16.90 1.99
N ASN A 123 0.71 17.07 1.70
CA ASN A 123 0.24 18.09 0.78
C ASN A 123 -0.58 19.14 1.53
N GLY A 124 -0.36 20.42 1.20
CA GLY A 124 -0.97 21.56 1.87
C GLY A 124 -0.35 21.91 3.22
N THR A 125 -1.15 22.58 4.06
CA THR A 125 -0.79 22.96 5.43
C THR A 125 -1.20 21.89 6.44
N CYS A 126 -0.63 21.93 7.65
CA CYS A 126 -1.05 21.03 8.72
C CYS A 126 -2.45 21.45 9.22
N GLY A 127 -3.36 20.50 9.37
CA GLY A 127 -4.78 20.78 9.63
C GLY A 127 -5.59 21.16 8.38
N GLY A 128 -6.91 21.31 8.54
CA GLY A 128 -7.84 21.67 7.46
C GLY A 128 -8.64 20.48 6.87
N THR A 129 -9.46 20.76 5.86
CA THR A 129 -10.32 19.74 5.21
C THR A 129 -9.47 18.79 4.37
N ALA A 130 -9.46 17.51 4.74
CA ALA A 130 -8.69 16.47 4.07
C ALA A 130 -9.25 16.09 2.71
N GLY A 131 -8.38 15.71 1.77
CA GLY A 131 -8.74 14.93 0.60
C GLY A 131 -8.08 15.35 -0.72
N PRO A 132 -8.21 14.51 -1.77
CA PRO A 132 -7.67 14.80 -3.09
C PRO A 132 -8.22 16.10 -3.68
N ALA A 133 -9.51 16.38 -3.46
CA ALA A 133 -10.18 17.57 -3.97
C ALA A 133 -9.70 18.87 -3.30
N SER A 134 -9.34 18.82 -2.02
CA SER A 134 -8.74 19.95 -1.32
C SER A 134 -7.21 20.01 -1.49
N GLY A 135 -6.59 18.96 -2.01
CA GLY A 135 -5.13 18.85 -2.12
C GLY A 135 -4.45 18.90 -0.74
N HIS A 136 -5.14 18.49 0.32
CA HIS A 136 -4.67 18.64 1.70
C HIS A 136 -4.69 17.31 2.43
N GLY A 137 -3.56 16.94 3.03
CA GLY A 137 -3.44 15.74 3.86
C GLY A 137 -2.16 14.95 3.63
N ILE A 138 -2.09 13.84 4.36
CA ILE A 138 -1.08 12.80 4.29
C ILE A 138 -1.69 11.67 3.47
N TYR A 139 -1.10 11.40 2.32
CA TYR A 139 -1.48 10.28 1.47
C TYR A 139 -0.27 9.38 1.21
N MET A 140 -0.57 8.14 0.87
CA MET A 140 0.45 7.20 0.42
C MET A 140 0.52 7.11 -1.09
N SER A 141 1.74 7.06 -1.63
CA SER A 141 1.98 6.60 -2.99
C SER A 141 2.26 5.09 -3.02
N ALA A 142 2.28 4.51 -4.22
CA ALA A 142 2.70 3.13 -4.40
C ALA A 142 4.14 2.94 -3.85
N PRO A 143 4.38 1.91 -3.03
CA PRO A 143 5.73 1.58 -2.56
C PRO A 143 6.58 1.08 -3.72
N VAL A 144 7.90 1.27 -3.64
CA VAL A 144 8.82 0.53 -4.50
C VAL A 144 8.95 -0.87 -3.93
N LEU A 145 8.67 -1.87 -4.77
CA LEU A 145 8.78 -3.28 -4.44
C LEU A 145 10.04 -3.85 -5.06
N THR A 146 10.93 -4.39 -4.23
CA THR A 146 12.07 -5.19 -4.68
C THR A 146 11.96 -6.58 -4.09
N ASN A 147 12.20 -7.61 -4.92
CA ASN A 147 12.15 -8.99 -4.49
C ASN A 147 13.43 -9.77 -4.85
N THR A 148 13.87 -10.61 -3.93
CA THR A 148 14.87 -11.65 -4.18
C THR A 148 14.29 -13.01 -3.82
N ILE A 149 14.67 -14.03 -4.58
CA ILE A 149 14.32 -15.43 -4.34
C ILE A 149 15.64 -16.18 -4.12
N GLU A 150 15.75 -16.83 -2.96
CA GLU A 150 16.83 -17.75 -2.59
C GLU A 150 16.30 -19.18 -2.49
#